data_AF-A0A0M3K8A9-F1
#
_entry.id   AF-A0A0M3K8A9-F1
#
_cell.length_a   1.000
_cell.length_b   1.000
_cell.length_c   1.000
_cell.angle_alpha   90.00
_cell.angle_beta   90.00
_cell.angle_gamma   90.00
#
_symmetry.space_group_name_H-M   'P 1'
#
loop_
_entity.id
_entity.type
_entity.pdbx_description
1 polymer ?
#
loop_
_entity_poly.entity_id
_entity_poly.type
_entity_poly.pdbx_seq_one_letter_code
_entity_poly.pdbx_strand_id
1 'polypeptide(L)'
;LECAIKSGINFIDTAYWYGQGRSEEILGKASSVLFSNDHRNIFFFKMTALGRMKIMCQIFSLLFSFVFVMSFRLFTSILNCSSDKLMALGPLWSKISSIFIDLCSSKDPVLSKIPRKGYYISTKVGRFELDYARSFDLRADRILENLTASLKKLRLSYIDVCFVQIHDVEFAPHENIILYETLPALEIAKHSGKIRYIGLTGYPLRKLASVVENSTVPIDVVMTYCHASLNDNALGEFVKFFESRNIGVLNASPLSMGLLTEKGPPPWHPASQIIRETALAAVQYCSNANWEGVDVHKYWKRLQTLGLTALATHRHSSVESLTSTMTSFSLT
;
A
#
# COMPACT_ATOMS: atom_id res chain seq x y z
N LEU A 1 3.09 8.02 -0.72
CA LEU A 1 3.85 6.91 -1.35
C LEU A 1 5.28 7.31 -1.70
N GLU A 2 5.51 8.35 -2.52
CA GLU A 2 6.87 8.77 -2.89
C GLU A 2 7.78 9.06 -1.70
N CYS A 3 7.30 9.86 -0.73
CA CYS A 3 8.02 10.14 0.51
C CYS A 3 8.39 8.85 1.26
N ALA A 4 7.45 7.94 1.45
CA ALA A 4 7.66 6.66 2.12
C ALA A 4 8.79 5.82 1.46
N ILE A 5 8.72 5.68 0.13
CA ILE A 5 9.73 4.94 -0.64
C ILE A 5 11.11 5.60 -0.54
N LYS A 6 11.19 6.93 -0.65
CA LYS A 6 12.44 7.69 -0.50
C LYS A 6 13.05 7.53 0.89
N SER A 7 12.20 7.42 1.92
CA SER A 7 12.59 7.12 3.30
C SER A 7 12.92 5.64 3.54
N GLY A 8 12.87 4.79 2.52
CA GLY A 8 13.27 3.38 2.60
C GLY A 8 12.16 2.40 2.98
N ILE A 9 10.92 2.86 3.14
CA ILE A 9 9.77 2.00 3.42
C ILE A 9 9.47 1.16 2.16
N ASN A 10 9.37 -0.15 2.34
CA ASN A 10 9.15 -1.10 1.25
C ASN A 10 7.97 -2.05 1.49
N PHE A 11 7.24 -1.92 2.60
CA PHE A 11 6.00 -2.65 2.85
C PHE A 11 4.82 -1.69 2.71
N ILE A 12 3.87 -2.01 1.84
CA ILE A 12 2.72 -1.17 1.52
C ILE A 12 1.44 -1.97 1.77
N ASP A 13 0.71 -1.57 2.80
CA ASP A 13 -0.57 -2.18 3.16
C ASP A 13 -1.74 -1.42 2.55
N THR A 14 -2.71 -2.15 2.01
CA THR A 14 -3.99 -1.63 1.54
C THR A 14 -5.10 -2.63 1.90
N ALA A 15 -6.32 -2.39 1.44
CA ALA A 15 -7.44 -3.32 1.53
C ALA A 15 -8.41 -3.05 0.40
N TYR A 16 -9.16 -4.08 -0.03
CA TYR A 16 -10.29 -3.89 -0.93
C TYR A 16 -11.29 -2.86 -0.35
N TRP A 17 -11.53 -2.91 0.96
CA TRP A 17 -12.44 -2.00 1.63
C TRP A 17 -11.99 -0.52 1.63
N TYR A 18 -10.69 -0.23 1.52
CA TYR A 18 -10.17 1.14 1.65
C TYR A 18 -10.57 2.00 0.46
N GLY A 19 -11.50 2.92 0.71
CA GLY A 19 -12.13 3.73 -0.34
C GLY A 19 -12.86 2.87 -1.36
N GLN A 20 -13.43 1.74 -0.95
CA GLN A 20 -14.20 0.82 -1.80
C GLN A 20 -13.42 0.39 -3.06
N GLY A 21 -12.17 -0.02 -2.88
CA GLY A 21 -11.26 -0.46 -3.93
C GLY A 21 -10.40 0.67 -4.51
N ARG A 22 -10.71 1.94 -4.23
CA ARG A 22 -9.94 3.08 -4.75
C ARG A 22 -8.49 3.07 -4.29
N SER A 23 -8.21 2.64 -3.05
CA SER A 23 -6.83 2.53 -2.55
C SER A 23 -6.00 1.56 -3.39
N GLU A 24 -6.56 0.39 -3.69
CA GLU A 24 -5.92 -0.61 -4.56
C GLU A 24 -5.74 -0.12 -5.99
N GLU A 25 -6.73 0.59 -6.55
CA GLU A 25 -6.63 1.16 -7.89
C GLU A 25 -5.54 2.24 -7.99
N ILE A 26 -5.42 3.11 -6.98
CA ILE A 26 -4.37 4.12 -6.92
C ILE A 26 -3.00 3.43 -6.82
N LEU A 27 -2.87 2.42 -5.96
CA LEU A 27 -1.63 1.68 -5.80
C LEU A 27 -1.27 0.89 -7.08
N GLY A 28 -2.24 0.33 -7.77
CA GLY A 28 -2.05 -0.36 -9.05
C GLY A 28 -1.60 0.59 -10.15
N LYS A 29 -2.16 1.80 -10.23
CA LYS A 29 -1.67 2.86 -11.11
C LYS A 29 -0.25 3.31 -10.74
N ALA A 30 0.06 3.35 -9.45
CA ALA A 30 1.39 3.70 -8.93
C ALA A 30 2.46 2.64 -9.25
N SER A 31 2.06 1.38 -9.38
CA SER A 31 2.90 0.19 -9.62
C SER A 31 3.05 -0.17 -11.08
N SER A 32 2.04 0.11 -11.90
CA SER A 32 2.16 -0.10 -13.33
C SER A 32 3.17 0.89 -13.89
N VAL A 33 4.28 0.38 -14.45
CA VAL A 33 4.82 1.00 -15.66
C VAL A 33 3.59 1.13 -16.55
N LEU A 34 3.30 2.32 -17.09
CA LEU A 34 2.37 2.38 -18.19
C LEU A 34 2.86 1.33 -19.19
N PHE A 35 2.17 0.19 -19.28
CA PHE A 35 2.23 -0.61 -20.48
C PHE A 35 1.73 0.38 -21.53
N SER A 36 2.67 1.08 -22.17
CA SER A 36 2.46 1.53 -23.53
C SER A 36 2.06 0.24 -24.24
N ASN A 37 0.77 0.11 -24.50
CA ASN A 37 0.24 -0.90 -25.38
C ASN A 37 0.95 -0.72 -26.71
N ASP A 38 2.10 -1.38 -26.88
CA ASP A 38 2.55 -1.72 -28.21
C ASP A 38 1.96 -3.08 -28.58
N HIS A 39 0.70 -3.01 -28.97
CA HIS A 39 0.26 -3.78 -30.12
C HIS A 39 -0.20 -2.77 -31.16
N ARG A 40 0.76 -2.06 -31.77
CA ARG A 40 0.83 -1.74 -33.21
C ARG A 40 2.06 -0.86 -33.48
N ASN A 41 3.10 -1.52 -34.01
CA ASN A 41 4.23 -0.97 -34.77
C ASN A 41 5.45 -0.43 -33.98
N ILE A 42 6.17 -1.27 -33.24
CA ILE A 42 7.64 -1.11 -33.10
C ILE A 42 8.33 -1.87 -34.24
N PHE A 43 8.65 -1.15 -35.31
CA PHE A 43 9.72 -1.52 -36.23
C PHE A 43 11.05 -1.40 -35.48
N PHE A 44 11.76 -2.51 -35.35
CA PHE A 44 13.14 -2.54 -34.87
C PHE A 44 14.02 -1.67 -35.78
N PHE A 45 14.74 -0.70 -35.21
CA PHE A 45 16.04 -0.33 -35.75
C PHE A 45 17.08 -0.23 -34.63
N LYS A 46 17.89 -1.27 -34.58
CA LYS A 46 19.18 -1.32 -33.90
C LYS A 46 20.13 -0.43 -34.70
N MET A 47 20.63 0.66 -34.12
CA MET A 47 21.82 1.33 -34.63
C MET A 47 22.82 1.58 -33.51
N THR A 48 23.79 0.66 -33.49
CA THR A 48 25.17 0.90 -33.08
C THR A 48 25.69 2.22 -33.66
N ALA A 49 26.47 2.92 -32.85
CA ALA A 49 27.22 4.11 -33.20
C ALA A 49 27.98 3.94 -34.53
N LEU A 50 27.83 4.92 -35.43
CA LEU A 50 28.86 5.52 -36.30
C LEU A 50 28.16 6.22 -37.49
N GLY A 51 28.28 7.56 -37.52
CA GLY A 51 28.15 8.33 -38.76
C GLY A 51 26.82 9.06 -39.01
N ARG A 52 26.94 10.40 -39.08
CA ARG A 52 26.07 11.37 -39.77
C ARG A 52 24.86 11.93 -39.01
N MET A 53 25.16 12.90 -38.12
CA MET A 53 24.33 14.07 -37.86
C MET A 53 24.05 14.83 -39.17
N LYS A 54 22.94 14.54 -39.86
CA LYS A 54 22.35 15.46 -40.86
C LYS A 54 20.89 15.17 -41.21
N ILE A 55 20.32 14.05 -40.78
CA ILE A 55 18.93 13.67 -41.13
C ILE A 55 17.91 14.04 -40.02
N MET A 56 18.33 14.20 -38.77
CA MET A 56 17.42 14.56 -37.66
C MET A 56 16.88 16.00 -37.73
N CYS A 57 17.62 16.94 -38.36
CA CYS A 57 17.14 18.32 -38.53
C CYS A 57 16.09 18.46 -39.65
N GLN A 58 16.06 17.56 -40.65
CA GLN A 58 15.08 17.66 -41.73
C GLN A 58 13.68 17.17 -41.30
N ILE A 59 13.60 16.16 -40.45
CA ILE A 59 12.32 15.65 -39.93
C ILE A 59 11.74 16.61 -38.86
N PHE A 60 12.60 17.21 -38.01
CA PHE A 60 12.15 18.24 -37.07
C PHE A 60 11.73 19.54 -37.77
N SER A 61 12.41 19.93 -38.86
CA SER A 61 12.00 21.08 -39.68
C SER A 61 10.67 20.83 -40.38
N LEU A 62 10.39 19.63 -40.89
CA LEU A 62 9.13 19.33 -41.60
C LEU A 62 7.92 19.32 -40.67
N LEU A 63 8.06 18.83 -39.43
CA LEU A 63 7.00 18.85 -38.42
C LEU A 63 6.76 20.26 -37.85
N PHE A 64 7.80 21.08 -37.71
CA PHE A 64 7.64 22.48 -37.30
C PHE A 64 7.05 23.35 -38.42
N SER A 65 7.41 23.09 -39.68
CA SER A 65 6.83 23.76 -40.84
C SER A 65 5.36 23.37 -41.07
N PHE A 66 4.93 22.15 -40.73
CA PHE A 66 3.52 21.77 -40.88
C PHE A 66 2.60 22.50 -39.88
N VAL A 67 3.07 22.72 -38.64
CA VAL A 67 2.34 23.49 -37.63
C VAL A 67 2.34 24.99 -37.95
N PHE A 68 3.42 25.52 -38.54
CA PHE A 68 3.49 26.95 -38.89
C PHE A 68 2.77 27.30 -40.20
N VAL A 69 2.76 26.42 -41.20
CA VAL A 69 2.06 26.65 -42.48
C VAL A 69 0.54 26.50 -42.35
N MET A 70 0.05 25.62 -41.47
CA MET A 70 -1.37 25.62 -41.08
C MET A 70 -1.75 26.88 -40.30
N SER A 71 -0.79 27.49 -39.60
CA SER A 71 -1.04 28.71 -38.83
C SER A 71 -1.14 29.95 -39.73
N PHE A 72 -0.40 30.07 -40.84
CA PHE A 72 -0.45 31.27 -41.68
C PHE A 72 -1.74 31.41 -42.54
N ARG A 73 -2.27 30.30 -43.08
CA ARG A 73 -3.57 30.32 -43.81
C ARG A 73 -4.77 30.53 -42.89
N LEU A 74 -4.72 30.01 -41.66
CA LEU A 74 -5.72 30.33 -40.64
C LEU A 74 -5.59 31.78 -40.18
N PHE A 75 -4.36 32.30 -40.00
CA PHE A 75 -4.13 33.68 -39.53
C PHE A 75 -4.65 34.74 -40.50
N THR A 76 -4.50 34.53 -41.82
CA THR A 76 -5.07 35.42 -42.84
C THR A 76 -6.60 35.34 -42.92
N SER A 77 -7.20 34.20 -42.55
CA SER A 77 -8.66 34.06 -42.45
C SER A 77 -9.22 34.60 -41.13
N ILE A 78 -8.40 34.65 -40.09
CA ILE A 78 -8.73 35.14 -38.74
C ILE A 78 -8.68 36.67 -38.67
N LEU A 79 -7.80 37.32 -39.42
CA LEU A 79 -7.78 38.80 -39.52
C LEU A 79 -9.02 39.40 -40.20
N ASN A 80 -9.85 38.59 -40.85
CA ASN A 80 -11.15 38.98 -41.43
C ASN A 80 -12.36 38.46 -40.64
N CYS A 81 -12.17 37.94 -39.42
CA CYS A 81 -13.25 37.43 -38.57
C CYS A 81 -13.52 38.39 -37.41
N SER A 82 -14.80 38.68 -37.14
CA SER A 82 -15.20 39.48 -35.98
C SER A 82 -14.71 38.83 -34.67
N SER A 83 -14.44 39.67 -33.66
CA SER A 83 -13.90 39.30 -32.34
C SER A 83 -14.59 38.11 -31.67
N ASP A 84 -15.86 37.90 -31.98
CA ASP A 84 -16.70 36.89 -31.35
C ASP A 84 -16.36 35.46 -31.77
N LYS A 85 -15.80 35.24 -32.97
CA LYS A 85 -15.38 33.90 -33.46
C LYS A 85 -14.02 33.47 -32.92
N LEU A 86 -13.14 34.41 -32.58
CA LEU A 86 -11.85 34.14 -31.93
C LEU A 86 -12.03 33.67 -30.47
N MET A 87 -12.99 34.25 -29.76
CA MET A 87 -13.33 33.85 -28.38
C MET A 87 -13.91 32.43 -28.29
N ALA A 88 -14.54 31.93 -29.36
CA ALA A 88 -15.09 30.57 -29.41
C ALA A 88 -14.02 29.46 -29.53
N LEU A 89 -12.78 29.78 -29.91
CA LEU A 89 -11.67 28.82 -30.06
C LEU A 89 -10.77 28.73 -28.81
N GLY A 90 -10.90 29.67 -27.87
CA GLY A 90 -10.15 29.67 -26.61
C GLY A 90 -10.28 28.38 -25.78
N PRO A 91 -11.49 27.79 -25.65
CA PRO A 91 -11.67 26.52 -24.94
C PRO A 91 -10.96 25.35 -25.62
N LEU A 92 -10.91 25.33 -26.95
CA LEU A 92 -10.25 24.27 -27.74
C LEU A 92 -8.73 24.36 -27.59
N TRP A 93 -8.16 25.56 -27.61
CA TRP A 93 -6.73 25.77 -27.40
C TRP A 93 -6.33 25.47 -25.95
N SER A 94 -7.14 25.84 -24.96
CA SER A 94 -6.92 25.44 -23.56
C SER A 94 -6.92 23.90 -23.40
N LYS A 95 -7.79 23.20 -24.12
CA LYS A 95 -7.86 21.73 -24.10
C LYS A 95 -6.64 21.07 -24.75
N ILE A 96 -6.19 21.59 -25.89
CA ILE A 96 -5.04 21.04 -26.61
C ILE A 96 -3.75 21.31 -25.82
N SER A 97 -3.59 22.48 -25.21
CA SER A 97 -2.43 22.79 -24.37
C SER A 97 -2.42 21.97 -23.07
N SER A 98 -3.57 21.73 -22.43
CA SER A 98 -3.64 20.84 -21.26
C SER A 98 -3.26 19.41 -21.62
N ILE A 99 -3.74 18.89 -22.76
CA ILE A 99 -3.38 17.55 -23.26
C ILE A 99 -1.86 17.46 -23.50
N PHE A 100 -1.25 18.49 -24.08
CA PHE A 100 0.18 18.53 -24.33
C PHE A 100 1.01 18.64 -23.04
N ILE A 101 0.54 19.43 -22.05
CA ILE A 101 1.16 19.53 -20.73
C ILE A 101 1.04 18.19 -19.98
N ASP A 102 -0.11 17.52 -20.03
CA ASP A 102 -0.31 16.20 -19.38
C ASP A 102 0.55 15.11 -20.04
N LEU A 103 0.72 15.15 -21.37
CA LEU A 103 1.61 14.24 -22.11
C LEU A 103 3.09 14.45 -21.76
N CYS A 104 3.51 15.70 -21.55
CA CYS A 104 4.89 16.04 -21.17
C CYS A 104 5.14 15.96 -19.65
N SER A 105 4.09 15.98 -18.82
CA SER A 105 4.16 15.97 -17.35
C SER A 105 3.89 14.60 -16.73
N SER A 106 3.93 13.52 -17.51
CA SER A 106 3.76 12.16 -17.00
C SER A 106 4.91 11.82 -16.04
N LYS A 107 4.72 12.18 -14.78
CA LYS A 107 5.56 11.69 -13.68
C LYS A 107 5.35 10.18 -13.66
N ASP A 108 6.31 9.47 -14.22
CA ASP A 108 6.37 8.00 -14.15
C ASP A 108 5.97 7.54 -12.75
N PRO A 109 5.05 6.59 -12.63
CA PRO A 109 4.58 6.10 -11.35
C PRO A 109 5.74 5.64 -10.45
N VAL A 110 5.78 6.08 -9.19
CA VAL A 110 6.95 5.89 -8.30
C VAL A 110 7.42 4.44 -8.20
N LEU A 111 6.49 3.49 -8.10
CA LEU A 111 6.82 2.07 -7.94
C LEU A 111 7.19 1.41 -9.27
N SER A 112 6.79 2.00 -10.42
CA SER A 112 7.16 1.48 -11.74
C SER A 112 8.68 1.48 -11.99
N LYS A 113 9.42 2.32 -11.27
CA LYS A 113 10.89 2.41 -11.33
C LYS A 113 11.60 1.40 -10.43
N ILE A 114 10.86 0.69 -9.57
CA ILE A 114 11.43 -0.24 -8.58
C ILE A 114 11.07 -1.66 -9.02
N PRO A 115 12.04 -2.58 -9.13
CA PRO A 115 11.74 -3.98 -9.41
C PRO A 115 10.70 -4.52 -8.42
N ARG A 116 9.71 -5.30 -8.88
CA ARG A 116 8.63 -5.83 -8.03
C ARG A 116 9.12 -6.55 -6.75
N LYS A 117 10.32 -7.16 -6.80
CA LYS A 117 11.00 -7.80 -5.66
C LYS A 117 11.56 -6.83 -4.60
N GLY A 118 11.59 -5.53 -4.89
CA GLY A 118 12.12 -4.48 -4.02
C GLY A 118 11.10 -3.91 -3.03
N TYR A 119 9.84 -4.34 -3.12
CA TYR A 119 8.77 -3.96 -2.21
C TYR A 119 7.77 -5.09 -2.02
N TYR A 120 7.00 -5.00 -0.95
CA TYR A 120 5.95 -5.93 -0.54
C TYR A 120 4.61 -5.21 -0.55
N ILE A 121 3.58 -5.85 -1.09
CA ILE A 121 2.20 -5.36 -1.03
C ILE A 121 1.36 -6.35 -0.25
N SER A 122 0.61 -5.83 0.72
CA SER A 122 -0.47 -6.56 1.37
C SER A 122 -1.83 -5.99 1.02
N THR A 123 -2.84 -6.86 0.98
CA THR A 123 -4.25 -6.46 0.95
C THR A 123 -5.07 -7.29 1.92
N LYS A 124 -6.35 -6.96 2.04
CA LYS A 124 -7.31 -7.63 2.93
C LYS A 124 -8.53 -8.10 2.15
N VAL A 125 -9.03 -9.26 2.52
CA VAL A 125 -10.24 -9.89 1.98
C VAL A 125 -11.26 -10.16 3.09
N GLY A 126 -12.51 -10.33 2.69
CA GLY A 126 -13.60 -10.73 3.59
C GLY A 126 -14.60 -9.62 3.91
N ARG A 127 -14.32 -8.37 3.52
CA ARG A 127 -15.24 -7.24 3.71
C ARG A 127 -15.64 -6.61 2.37
N PHE A 128 -16.95 -6.56 2.10
CA PHE A 128 -17.51 -6.24 0.78
C PHE A 128 -18.44 -5.03 0.75
N GLU A 129 -19.31 -4.85 1.76
CA GLU A 129 -20.43 -3.92 1.71
C GLU A 129 -20.45 -2.89 2.87
N LEU A 130 -21.13 -1.77 2.65
CA LEU A 130 -21.32 -0.68 3.63
C LEU A 130 -22.34 -1.04 4.71
N ASP A 131 -23.27 -1.93 4.39
CA ASP A 131 -24.22 -2.44 5.36
C ASP A 131 -23.48 -3.32 6.37
N TYR A 132 -23.42 -2.90 7.63
CA TYR A 132 -22.78 -3.65 8.71
C TYR A 132 -23.31 -5.09 8.82
N ALA A 133 -24.60 -5.31 8.55
CA ALA A 133 -25.22 -6.64 8.63
C ALA A 133 -24.82 -7.58 7.48
N ARG A 134 -24.29 -7.05 6.37
CA ARG A 134 -23.86 -7.81 5.17
C ARG A 134 -22.40 -7.54 4.80
N SER A 135 -21.68 -6.83 5.68
CA SER A 135 -20.37 -6.31 5.34
C SER A 135 -19.31 -7.41 5.21
N PHE A 136 -19.50 -8.57 5.87
CA PHE A 136 -18.55 -9.68 5.88
C PHE A 136 -19.10 -10.94 5.21
N ASP A 137 -18.28 -11.55 4.34
CA ASP A 137 -18.54 -12.86 3.77
C ASP A 137 -17.23 -13.65 3.66
N LEU A 138 -17.05 -14.61 4.56
CA LEU A 138 -15.80 -15.36 4.70
C LEU A 138 -15.83 -16.70 3.94
N ARG A 139 -16.91 -17.02 3.22
CA ARG A 139 -16.97 -18.25 2.42
C ARG A 139 -15.84 -18.30 1.38
N ALA A 140 -15.36 -19.50 1.10
CA ALA A 140 -14.20 -19.73 0.23
C ALA A 140 -14.34 -19.06 -1.15
N ASP A 141 -15.48 -19.22 -1.80
CA ASP A 141 -15.77 -18.66 -3.13
C ASP A 141 -15.68 -17.13 -3.15
N ARG A 142 -16.25 -16.48 -2.13
CA ARG A 142 -16.28 -15.02 -2.00
C ARG A 142 -14.91 -14.44 -1.71
N ILE A 143 -14.13 -15.12 -0.88
CA ILE A 143 -12.75 -14.71 -0.58
C ILE A 143 -11.86 -14.78 -1.83
N LEU A 144 -11.99 -15.83 -2.63
CA LEU A 144 -11.24 -15.98 -3.88
C LEU A 144 -11.68 -14.97 -4.95
N GLU A 145 -12.98 -14.66 -5.03
CA GLU A 145 -13.50 -13.59 -5.87
C GLU A 145 -12.93 -12.22 -5.45
N ASN A 146 -12.92 -11.95 -4.15
CA ASN A 146 -12.37 -10.71 -3.59
C ASN A 146 -10.88 -10.58 -3.92
N LEU A 147 -10.09 -11.64 -3.69
CA LEU A 147 -8.66 -11.68 -4.00
C LEU A 147 -8.41 -11.44 -5.50
N THR A 148 -9.22 -12.05 -6.37
CA THR A 148 -9.13 -11.86 -7.82
C THR A 148 -9.41 -10.41 -8.21
N ALA A 149 -10.42 -9.78 -7.59
CA ALA A 149 -10.72 -8.37 -7.80
C ALA A 149 -9.57 -7.45 -7.33
N SER A 150 -8.98 -7.75 -6.18
CA SER A 150 -7.81 -7.04 -5.65
C SER A 150 -6.59 -7.14 -6.57
N LEU A 151 -6.24 -8.35 -7.04
CA LEU A 151 -5.17 -8.55 -8.02
C LEU A 151 -5.37 -7.71 -9.29
N LYS A 152 -6.60 -7.66 -9.80
CA LYS A 152 -6.96 -6.85 -10.97
C LYS A 152 -6.81 -5.34 -10.72
N LYS A 153 -7.31 -4.84 -9.58
CA LYS A 153 -7.20 -3.42 -9.21
C LYS A 153 -5.75 -2.99 -8.98
N LEU A 154 -4.99 -3.84 -8.29
CA LEU A 154 -3.55 -3.64 -8.04
C LEU A 154 -2.69 -3.85 -9.29
N ARG A 155 -3.24 -4.46 -10.36
CA ARG A 155 -2.51 -4.83 -11.58
C ARG A 155 -1.31 -5.73 -11.29
N LEU A 156 -1.50 -6.71 -10.40
CA LEU A 156 -0.46 -7.63 -9.97
C LEU A 156 -0.79 -9.06 -10.38
N SER A 157 0.26 -9.85 -10.65
CA SER A 157 0.14 -11.29 -10.79
C SER A 157 0.06 -12.03 -9.45
N TYR A 158 0.62 -11.41 -8.39
CA TYR A 158 0.60 -11.93 -7.02
C TYR A 158 0.62 -10.82 -5.96
N ILE A 159 0.12 -11.13 -4.77
CA ILE A 159 0.18 -10.29 -3.56
C ILE A 159 1.16 -10.91 -2.56
N ASP A 160 1.95 -10.11 -1.84
CA ASP A 160 2.89 -10.69 -0.87
C ASP A 160 2.15 -11.23 0.34
N VAL A 161 1.27 -10.44 0.97
CA VAL A 161 0.48 -10.91 2.13
C VAL A 161 -1.01 -10.66 1.89
N CYS A 162 -1.83 -11.70 1.98
CA CYS A 162 -3.28 -11.56 1.95
C CYS A 162 -3.84 -11.77 3.35
N PHE A 163 -4.40 -10.72 3.94
CA PHE A 163 -5.00 -10.76 5.25
C PHE A 163 -6.49 -11.14 5.18
N VAL A 164 -6.90 -12.15 5.94
CA VAL A 164 -8.30 -12.38 6.25
C VAL A 164 -8.73 -11.36 7.28
N GLN A 165 -9.75 -10.59 6.95
CA GLN A 165 -10.28 -9.56 7.81
C GLN A 165 -11.31 -10.15 8.78
N ILE A 166 -10.87 -10.42 10.03
CA ILE A 166 -11.68 -10.99 11.10
C ILE A 166 -12.14 -9.92 12.12
N HIS A 167 -12.32 -8.66 11.70
CA HIS A 167 -12.90 -7.63 12.58
C HIS A 167 -14.38 -7.92 12.84
N ASP A 168 -14.85 -7.50 14.02
CA ASP A 168 -16.27 -7.50 14.35
C ASP A 168 -16.94 -8.90 14.28
N VAL A 169 -16.14 -9.98 14.27
CA VAL A 169 -16.56 -11.40 14.25
C VAL A 169 -17.24 -11.88 15.53
N GLU A 170 -17.35 -11.03 16.54
CA GLU A 170 -18.32 -11.22 17.63
C GLU A 170 -19.76 -11.22 17.10
N PHE A 171 -19.98 -10.64 15.91
CA PHE A 171 -21.27 -10.51 15.25
C PHE A 171 -21.34 -11.14 13.84
N ALA A 172 -20.24 -11.71 13.33
CA ALA A 172 -20.12 -12.27 11.96
C ALA A 172 -19.74 -13.78 12.00
N PRO A 173 -19.90 -14.55 10.90
CA PRO A 173 -20.15 -15.98 10.98
C PRO A 173 -18.96 -16.79 11.53
N HIS A 174 -19.34 -17.88 12.19
CA HIS A 174 -18.56 -18.75 13.07
C HIS A 174 -17.13 -19.02 12.59
N GLU A 175 -16.19 -19.01 13.55
CA GLU A 175 -14.77 -19.39 13.40
C GLU A 175 -14.54 -20.60 12.48
N ASN A 176 -15.49 -21.54 12.45
CA ASN A 176 -15.53 -22.68 11.53
C ASN A 176 -15.41 -22.30 10.05
N ILE A 177 -16.08 -21.26 9.55
CA ILE A 177 -15.93 -20.85 8.14
C ILE A 177 -14.50 -20.39 7.89
N ILE A 178 -13.91 -19.64 8.82
CA ILE A 178 -12.51 -19.19 8.71
C ILE A 178 -11.58 -20.40 8.64
N LEU A 179 -11.72 -21.33 9.58
CA LEU A 179 -10.85 -22.49 9.74
C LEU A 179 -10.98 -23.50 8.59
N TYR A 180 -12.22 -23.78 8.14
CA TYR A 180 -12.50 -24.90 7.24
C TYR A 180 -12.83 -24.50 5.80
N GLU A 181 -13.09 -23.21 5.53
CA GLU A 181 -13.33 -22.71 4.17
C GLU A 181 -12.31 -21.63 3.78
N THR A 182 -12.22 -20.53 4.55
CA THR A 182 -11.42 -19.37 4.18
C THR A 182 -9.93 -19.68 4.09
N LEU A 183 -9.35 -20.26 5.15
CA LEU A 183 -7.92 -20.54 5.22
C LEU A 183 -7.50 -21.61 4.20
N PRO A 184 -8.22 -22.73 4.02
CA PRO A 184 -7.94 -23.68 2.95
C PRO A 184 -8.00 -23.05 1.54
N ALA A 185 -8.96 -22.16 1.29
CA ALA A 185 -9.02 -21.45 0.01
C ALA A 185 -7.79 -20.55 -0.22
N LEU A 186 -7.32 -19.85 0.81
CA LEU A 186 -6.10 -19.05 0.72
C LEU A 186 -4.84 -19.92 0.61
N GLU A 187 -4.82 -21.12 1.19
CA GLU A 187 -3.73 -22.08 0.99
C GLU A 187 -3.62 -22.52 -0.47
N ILE A 188 -4.75 -22.79 -1.13
CA ILE A 188 -4.80 -23.04 -2.58
C ILE A 188 -4.30 -21.81 -3.37
N ALA A 189 -4.70 -20.60 -2.96
CA ALA A 189 -4.20 -19.36 -3.57
C ALA A 189 -2.68 -19.17 -3.39
N LYS A 190 -2.13 -19.61 -2.25
CA LYS A 190 -0.69 -19.60 -1.96
C LYS A 190 0.04 -20.61 -2.84
N HIS A 191 -0.45 -21.84 -2.94
CA HIS A 191 0.11 -22.89 -3.81
C HIS A 191 0.06 -22.53 -5.30
N SER A 192 -0.98 -21.82 -5.75
CA SER A 192 -1.07 -21.32 -7.13
C SER A 192 -0.24 -20.06 -7.41
N GLY A 193 0.47 -19.54 -6.41
CA GLY A 193 1.34 -18.36 -6.54
C GLY A 193 0.60 -17.02 -6.62
N LYS A 194 -0.71 -16.98 -6.33
CA LYS A 194 -1.51 -15.74 -6.30
C LYS A 194 -1.24 -14.91 -5.05
N ILE A 195 -0.86 -15.56 -3.95
CA ILE A 195 -0.39 -14.91 -2.73
C ILE A 195 0.90 -15.61 -2.26
N ARG A 196 1.74 -14.91 -1.49
CA ARG A 196 2.95 -15.53 -0.91
C ARG A 196 2.78 -15.91 0.56
N TYR A 197 2.02 -15.12 1.30
CA TYR A 197 1.79 -15.29 2.72
C TYR A 197 0.30 -15.08 3.05
N ILE A 198 -0.19 -15.87 4.00
CA ILE A 198 -1.52 -15.79 4.58
C ILE A 198 -1.39 -15.01 5.88
N GLY A 199 -2.24 -14.00 6.06
CA GLY A 199 -2.31 -13.26 7.31
C GLY A 199 -3.70 -13.18 7.89
N LEU A 200 -3.78 -12.83 9.18
CA LEU A 200 -5.01 -12.49 9.87
C LEU A 200 -4.96 -11.05 10.38
N THR A 201 -6.09 -10.34 10.32
CA THR A 201 -6.21 -9.01 10.92
C THR A 201 -7.55 -8.86 11.62
N GLY A 202 -7.54 -8.30 12.82
CA GLY A 202 -8.73 -8.19 13.67
C GLY A 202 -8.50 -7.27 14.86
N TYR A 203 -9.57 -6.97 15.61
CA TYR A 203 -9.46 -6.17 16.84
C TYR A 203 -9.14 -7.02 18.08
N PRO A 204 -9.86 -8.12 18.38
CA PRO A 204 -9.59 -8.86 19.62
C PRO A 204 -8.37 -9.78 19.45
N LEU A 205 -7.31 -9.54 20.24
CA LEU A 205 -6.09 -10.35 20.20
C LEU A 205 -6.36 -11.83 20.51
N ARG A 206 -7.24 -12.12 21.48
CA ARG A 206 -7.66 -13.50 21.82
C ARG A 206 -8.29 -14.22 20.63
N LYS A 207 -9.04 -13.50 19.79
CA LYS A 207 -9.67 -14.10 18.62
C LYS A 207 -8.64 -14.44 17.54
N LEU A 208 -7.67 -13.54 17.31
CA LEU A 208 -6.54 -13.82 16.42
C LEU A 208 -5.75 -15.04 16.91
N ALA A 209 -5.47 -15.11 18.21
CA ALA A 209 -4.79 -16.26 18.82
C ALA A 209 -5.61 -17.56 18.70
N SER A 210 -6.92 -17.53 18.94
CA SER A 210 -7.82 -18.69 18.79
C SER A 210 -7.78 -19.26 17.38
N VAL A 211 -7.90 -18.40 16.35
CA VAL A 211 -7.84 -18.87 14.95
C VAL A 211 -6.46 -19.44 14.63
N VAL A 212 -5.38 -18.81 15.10
CA VAL A 212 -4.02 -19.33 14.94
C VAL A 212 -3.85 -20.70 15.62
N GLU A 213 -4.42 -20.88 16.80
CA GLU A 213 -4.31 -22.11 17.58
C GLU A 213 -5.10 -23.26 16.96
N ASN A 214 -6.29 -22.98 16.41
CA ASN A 214 -7.20 -23.98 15.88
C ASN A 214 -7.02 -24.25 14.37
N SER A 215 -6.22 -23.45 13.66
CA SER A 215 -6.02 -23.60 12.22
C SER A 215 -5.09 -24.76 11.89
N THR A 216 -5.53 -25.61 10.95
CA THR A 216 -4.67 -26.61 10.30
C THR A 216 -3.82 -26.00 9.19
N VAL A 217 -4.23 -24.84 8.65
CA VAL A 217 -3.49 -24.10 7.64
C VAL A 217 -2.49 -23.17 8.33
N PRO A 218 -1.19 -23.20 7.95
CA PRO A 218 -0.20 -22.30 8.52
C PRO A 218 -0.49 -20.83 8.21
N ILE A 219 -0.60 -20.01 9.25
CA ILE A 219 -0.72 -18.55 9.17
C ILE A 219 0.67 -17.95 9.30
N ASP A 220 1.04 -17.04 8.43
CA ASP A 220 2.41 -16.48 8.39
C ASP A 220 2.51 -15.15 9.17
N VAL A 221 1.45 -14.34 9.17
CA VAL A 221 1.48 -12.98 9.74
C VAL A 221 0.16 -12.61 10.44
N VAL A 222 0.24 -11.99 11.61
CA VAL A 222 -0.91 -11.37 12.28
C VAL A 222 -0.73 -9.86 12.29
N MET A 223 -1.79 -9.14 11.92
CA MET A 223 -1.85 -7.69 12.06
C MET A 223 -2.87 -7.30 13.13
N THR A 224 -2.39 -6.61 14.14
CA THR A 224 -3.18 -6.04 15.24
C THR A 224 -3.49 -4.57 14.96
N TYR A 225 -4.40 -3.98 15.73
CA TYR A 225 -4.77 -2.58 15.59
C TYR A 225 -4.76 -1.88 16.95
N CYS A 226 -3.91 -0.88 17.13
CA CYS A 226 -3.73 -0.09 18.36
C CYS A 226 -3.18 -0.83 19.61
N HIS A 227 -2.95 -2.14 19.57
CA HIS A 227 -2.53 -2.97 20.72
C HIS A 227 -1.03 -2.96 21.07
N ALA A 228 -0.23 -2.26 20.28
CA ALA A 228 1.17 -1.94 20.57
C ALA A 228 1.41 -0.44 20.46
N SER A 229 0.67 0.30 21.27
CA SER A 229 0.75 1.75 21.43
C SER A 229 1.08 2.11 22.88
N LEU A 230 1.31 3.40 23.15
CA LEU A 230 1.62 3.85 24.51
C LEU A 230 0.46 3.62 25.48
N ASN A 231 -0.78 3.78 25.00
CA ASN A 231 -2.00 3.67 25.80
C ASN A 231 -2.58 2.25 25.83
N ASP A 232 -2.11 1.35 24.96
CA ASP A 232 -2.54 -0.05 24.91
C ASP A 232 -1.36 -0.91 24.45
N ASN A 233 -0.86 -1.72 25.37
CA ASN A 233 0.26 -2.63 25.19
C ASN A 233 -0.15 -4.10 25.31
N ALA A 234 -1.45 -4.41 25.15
CA ALA A 234 -2.00 -5.76 25.32
C ALA A 234 -1.35 -6.80 24.40
N LEU A 235 -0.79 -6.38 23.25
CA LEU A 235 -0.06 -7.27 22.37
C LEU A 235 1.13 -7.95 23.06
N GLY A 236 1.73 -7.32 24.07
CA GLY A 236 2.83 -7.90 24.86
C GLY A 236 2.50 -9.27 25.48
N GLU A 237 1.24 -9.54 25.81
CA GLU A 237 0.79 -10.83 26.34
C GLU A 237 0.78 -11.95 25.29
N PHE A 238 0.70 -11.58 23.99
CA PHE A 238 0.53 -12.52 22.87
C PHE A 238 1.79 -12.67 22.02
N VAL A 239 2.80 -11.80 22.18
CA VAL A 239 4.04 -11.83 21.38
C VAL A 239 4.70 -13.21 21.43
N LYS A 240 4.93 -13.76 22.63
CA LYS A 240 5.56 -15.09 22.79
C LYS A 240 4.74 -16.20 22.13
N PHE A 241 3.41 -16.09 22.18
CA PHE A 241 2.52 -17.04 21.53
C PHE A 241 2.70 -17.03 20.00
N PHE A 242 2.74 -15.84 19.38
CA PHE A 242 2.95 -15.73 17.93
C PHE A 242 4.39 -16.11 17.52
N GLU A 243 5.38 -15.68 18.30
CA GLU A 243 6.80 -16.01 18.07
C GLU A 243 7.04 -17.52 18.13
N SER A 244 6.47 -18.22 19.12
CA SER A 244 6.59 -19.69 19.26
C SER A 244 6.02 -20.46 18.07
N ARG A 245 5.17 -19.82 17.26
CA ARG A 245 4.57 -20.38 16.04
C ARG A 245 5.22 -19.85 14.76
N ASN A 246 6.32 -19.11 14.87
CA ASN A 246 7.01 -18.46 13.76
C ASN A 246 6.10 -17.50 12.96
N ILE A 247 5.21 -16.80 13.66
CA ILE A 247 4.25 -15.84 13.08
C ILE A 247 4.81 -14.42 13.21
N GLY A 248 4.91 -13.71 12.09
CA GLY A 248 5.24 -12.29 12.09
C GLY A 248 4.10 -11.45 12.66
N VAL A 249 4.42 -10.38 13.39
CA VAL A 249 3.41 -9.50 13.99
C VAL A 249 3.56 -8.08 13.44
N LEU A 250 2.46 -7.53 12.92
CA LEU A 250 2.34 -6.14 12.48
C LEU A 250 1.40 -5.38 13.42
N ASN A 251 1.74 -4.15 13.80
CA ASN A 251 0.83 -3.28 14.53
C ASN A 251 0.36 -2.12 13.65
N ALA A 252 -0.91 -2.18 13.24
CA ALA A 252 -1.56 -1.06 12.58
C ALA A 252 -1.95 0.02 13.59
N SER A 253 -1.91 1.28 13.15
CA SER A 253 -2.28 2.45 13.96
C SER A 253 -1.45 2.56 15.27
N PRO A 254 -0.11 2.59 15.21
CA PRO A 254 0.75 2.66 16.40
C PRO A 254 0.60 3.96 17.20
N LEU A 255 0.00 4.99 16.61
CA LEU A 255 -0.33 6.27 17.24
C LEU A 255 -1.79 6.35 17.69
N SER A 256 -2.45 5.19 17.84
CA SER A 256 -3.82 5.05 18.32
C SER A 256 -4.78 5.97 17.58
N MET A 257 -4.83 5.87 16.26
CA MET A 257 -5.72 6.65 15.38
C MET A 257 -5.56 8.18 15.53
N GLY A 258 -4.35 8.64 15.83
CA GLY A 258 -4.05 10.05 16.02
C GLY A 258 -4.18 10.54 17.46
N LEU A 259 -4.63 9.68 18.38
CA LEU A 259 -4.73 9.98 19.81
C LEU A 259 -3.38 10.43 20.39
N LEU A 260 -2.28 9.81 19.95
CA LEU A 260 -0.92 10.12 20.39
C LEU A 260 -0.21 11.11 19.44
N THR A 261 -0.93 12.12 18.96
CA THR A 261 -0.39 13.16 18.07
C THR A 261 -0.84 14.54 18.50
N GLU A 262 -0.09 15.59 18.14
CA GLU A 262 -0.43 16.99 18.48
C GLU A 262 -1.76 17.43 17.87
N LYS A 263 -2.10 16.90 16.70
CA LYS A 263 -3.38 17.17 16.03
C LYS A 263 -4.57 16.54 16.76
N GLY A 264 -4.32 15.49 17.52
CA GLY A 264 -5.35 14.69 18.17
C GLY A 264 -6.14 13.79 17.21
N PRO A 265 -7.04 12.97 17.77
CA PRO A 265 -7.83 12.01 17.02
C PRO A 265 -9.01 12.66 16.28
N PRO A 266 -9.59 12.00 15.27
CA PRO A 266 -10.80 12.49 14.62
C PRO A 266 -12.01 12.54 15.58
N PRO A 267 -13.07 13.31 15.23
CA PRO A 267 -14.25 13.46 16.10
C PRO A 267 -14.91 12.12 16.46
N TRP A 268 -15.02 11.20 15.50
CA TRP A 268 -15.66 9.89 15.64
C TRP A 268 -14.86 8.85 16.44
N HIS A 269 -13.66 9.17 16.93
CA HIS A 269 -12.80 8.19 17.60
C HIS A 269 -13.49 7.52 18.81
N PRO A 270 -13.34 6.21 19.04
CA PRO A 270 -14.07 5.48 20.09
C PRO A 270 -13.58 5.75 21.51
N ALA A 271 -12.57 6.61 21.69
CA ALA A 271 -11.97 6.83 23.02
C ALA A 271 -12.85 7.77 23.82
N SER A 272 -12.99 7.47 25.11
CA SER A 272 -13.66 8.36 26.06
C SER A 272 -12.95 9.72 26.13
N GLN A 273 -13.67 10.73 26.60
CA GLN A 273 -13.10 12.07 26.77
C GLN A 273 -11.87 12.06 27.67
N ILE A 274 -11.91 11.30 28.77
CA ILE A 274 -10.77 11.14 29.70
C ILE A 274 -9.52 10.61 28.99
N ILE A 275 -9.67 9.58 28.15
CA ILE A 275 -8.54 9.01 27.39
C ILE A 275 -7.99 10.04 26.40
N ARG A 276 -8.85 10.78 25.71
CA ARG A 276 -8.45 11.84 24.77
C ARG A 276 -7.68 12.96 25.45
N GLU A 277 -8.18 13.46 26.58
CA GLU A 277 -7.54 14.52 27.36
C GLU A 277 -6.21 14.06 27.94
N THR A 278 -6.15 12.83 28.47
CA THR A 278 -4.91 12.26 29.02
C THR A 278 -3.84 12.10 27.94
N ALA A 279 -4.21 11.59 26.76
CA ALA A 279 -3.28 11.43 25.66
C ALA A 279 -2.77 12.78 25.14
N LEU A 280 -3.65 13.77 25.02
CA LEU A 280 -3.26 15.14 24.64
C LEU A 280 -2.30 15.75 25.66
N ALA A 281 -2.59 15.60 26.96
CA ALA A 281 -1.70 16.09 28.02
C ALA A 281 -0.32 15.42 27.96
N ALA A 282 -0.25 14.11 27.67
CA ALA A 282 1.01 13.40 27.48
C ALA A 282 1.81 13.93 26.27
N VAL A 283 1.13 14.20 25.14
CA VAL A 283 1.78 14.80 23.96
C VAL A 283 2.30 16.21 24.28
N GLN A 284 1.49 17.04 24.93
CA GLN A 284 1.87 18.40 25.32
C GLN A 284 3.04 18.41 26.31
N TYR A 285 3.07 17.48 27.26
CA TYR A 285 4.19 17.31 28.18
C TYR A 285 5.49 17.03 27.42
N CYS A 286 5.47 16.08 26.48
CA CYS A 286 6.63 15.76 25.64
C CYS A 286 7.07 16.96 24.78
N SER A 287 6.13 17.66 24.14
CA SER A 287 6.45 18.83 23.31
C SER A 287 7.02 19.99 24.15
N ASN A 288 6.47 20.26 25.33
CA ASN A 288 6.98 21.31 26.24
C ASN A 288 8.37 20.98 26.79
N ALA A 289 8.68 19.70 26.96
CA ALA A 289 10.02 19.24 27.34
C ALA A 289 11.00 19.18 26.15
N ASN A 290 10.63 19.63 24.94
CA ASN A 290 11.41 19.43 23.72
C ASN A 290 11.84 17.97 23.50
N TRP A 291 11.02 17.02 23.97
CA TRP A 291 11.32 15.59 23.98
C TRP A 291 12.58 15.21 24.78
N GLU A 292 13.13 16.11 25.60
CA GLU A 292 14.23 15.81 26.52
C GLU A 292 13.79 14.75 27.55
N GLY A 293 14.66 13.74 27.77
CA GLY A 293 14.34 12.59 28.63
C GLY A 293 13.47 11.51 27.96
N VAL A 294 12.91 11.77 26.77
CA VAL A 294 12.29 10.72 25.94
C VAL A 294 13.40 10.03 25.15
N ASP A 295 13.92 8.96 25.72
CA ASP A 295 14.85 8.10 25.00
C ASP A 295 14.08 7.26 23.97
N VAL A 296 13.94 7.82 22.76
CA VAL A 296 13.31 7.15 21.60
C VAL A 296 14.03 5.85 21.29
N HIS A 297 15.35 5.77 21.55
CA HIS A 297 16.11 4.54 21.38
C HIS A 297 15.70 3.49 22.42
N LYS A 298 15.48 3.87 23.68
CA LYS A 298 14.94 2.98 24.72
C LYS A 298 13.49 2.56 24.44
N TYR A 299 12.65 3.46 23.93
CA TYR A 299 11.30 3.11 23.47
C TYR A 299 11.36 2.10 22.33
N TRP A 300 12.20 2.35 21.31
CA TRP A 300 12.40 1.43 20.19
C TRP A 300 12.99 0.09 20.64
N LYS A 301 13.99 0.10 21.52
CA LYS A 301 14.57 -1.12 22.10
C LYS A 301 13.54 -1.90 22.91
N ARG A 302 12.61 -1.22 23.60
CA ARG A 302 11.48 -1.87 24.27
C ARG A 302 10.51 -2.48 23.27
N LEU A 303 10.18 -1.80 22.17
CA LEU A 303 9.38 -2.40 21.08
C LEU A 303 10.08 -3.63 20.48
N GLN A 304 11.40 -3.58 20.26
CA GLN A 304 12.20 -4.72 19.81
C GLN A 304 12.18 -5.89 20.80
N THR A 305 12.35 -5.59 22.08
CA THR A 305 12.30 -6.60 23.17
C THR A 305 10.92 -7.25 23.26
N LEU A 306 9.86 -6.50 22.91
CA LEU A 306 8.50 -7.00 22.83
C LEU A 306 8.18 -7.63 21.46
N GLY A 307 9.15 -7.85 20.57
CA GLY A 307 8.90 -8.49 19.27
C GLY A 307 8.02 -7.67 18.30
N LEU A 308 7.82 -6.37 18.57
CA LEU A 308 6.88 -5.50 17.84
C LEU A 308 7.51 -4.79 16.64
N THR A 309 8.69 -5.23 16.18
CA THR A 309 9.49 -4.52 15.16
C THR A 309 9.52 -5.13 13.76
N ALA A 310 8.62 -6.04 13.41
CA ALA A 310 8.43 -6.42 12.00
C ALA A 310 7.33 -5.51 11.41
N LEU A 311 7.40 -4.84 10.26
CA LEU A 311 8.25 -4.88 9.06
C LEU A 311 8.15 -3.47 8.42
N ALA A 312 9.20 -2.65 8.50
CA ALA A 312 9.31 -1.42 7.71
C ALA A 312 10.75 -0.90 7.49
N THR A 313 11.80 -1.46 8.11
CA THR A 313 13.12 -0.81 8.10
C THR A 313 14.36 -1.70 7.91
N HIS A 314 14.26 -3.02 7.81
CA HIS A 314 15.47 -3.83 7.56
C HIS A 314 15.80 -3.93 6.07
N ARG A 315 16.55 -2.92 5.58
CA ARG A 315 17.31 -3.02 4.32
C ARG A 315 18.62 -3.81 4.47
N HIS A 316 18.93 -4.29 5.68
CA HIS A 316 20.12 -5.08 5.99
C HIS A 316 19.75 -6.35 6.78
N SER A 317 19.23 -7.33 6.06
CA SER A 317 19.34 -8.74 6.48
C SER A 317 19.68 -9.52 5.22
N SER A 318 20.97 -9.52 4.85
CA SER A 318 21.47 -10.55 3.95
C SER A 318 21.26 -11.90 4.61
N VAL A 319 21.06 -12.92 3.79
CA VAL A 319 20.71 -14.31 4.10
C VAL A 319 21.72 -15.01 5.06
N GLU A 320 22.78 -14.33 5.49
CA GLU A 320 23.86 -14.83 6.35
C GLU A 320 23.61 -14.62 7.86
N SER A 321 22.67 -13.77 8.26
CA SER A 321 22.48 -13.45 9.69
C SER A 321 21.83 -14.59 10.52
N LEU A 322 21.08 -15.48 9.87
CA LEU A 322 20.40 -16.61 10.54
C LEU A 322 21.36 -17.72 11.01
N THR A 323 22.61 -17.74 10.55
CA THR A 323 23.59 -18.73 10.99
C THR A 323 24.28 -18.35 12.31
N SER A 324 24.20 -17.08 12.72
CA SER A 324 24.86 -16.58 13.95
C SER A 324 24.03 -16.77 15.23
N THR A 325 22.71 -16.96 15.11
CA THR A 325 21.81 -17.13 16.28
C THR A 325 21.88 -18.54 16.89
N MET A 326 22.56 -19.51 16.26
CA MET A 326 22.66 -20.89 16.77
C MET A 326 23.96 -21.22 17.54
N THR A 327 24.84 -20.24 17.82
CA THR A 327 26.09 -20.49 18.56
C THR A 327 26.15 -19.95 19.99
N SER A 328 25.07 -19.36 20.52
CA SER A 328 25.02 -18.94 21.94
C SER A 328 24.33 -19.95 22.88
N PHE A 329 23.96 -21.14 22.41
CA PHE A 329 23.66 -22.28 23.28
C PHE A 329 24.93 -23.07 23.59
N SER A 330 25.80 -22.52 24.43
CA SER A 330 26.75 -23.32 25.21
C SER A 330 27.30 -22.53 26.39
N LEU A 331 27.11 -23.11 27.59
CA LEU A 331 27.81 -22.84 28.85
C LEU A 331 27.49 -21.46 29.46
N THR A 332 26.75 -21.33 30.57
CA THR A 332 26.81 -22.04 31.85
C THR A 332 25.52 -21.76 32.62
#